data_AF-A0A1G2YU98-F1
#
_entry.id   AF-A0A1G2YU98-F1
#
_cell.length_a   1.000
_cell.length_b   1.000
_cell.length_c   1.000
_cell.angle_alpha   90.00
_cell.angle_beta   90.00
_cell.angle_gamma   90.00
#
_symmetry.space_group_name_H-M   'P 1'
#
loop_
_entity.id
_entity.type
_entity.pdbx_description
1 polymer ?
#
loop_
_entity_poly.entity_id
_entity_poly.type
_entity_poly.pdbx_seq_one_letter_code
_entity_poly.pdbx_strand_id
1 'polypeptide(L)' 'MAKATMPHIGHDKHLCYLNNLGFQITNPKEFKSLVSNGKFFCRICGRVAANERNLCKPVKL' A
#
# COMPACT_ATOMS: atom_id res chain seq x y z
N MET A 1 -6.98 -21.54 5.22
CA MET A 1 -6.65 -20.14 4.89
C MET A 1 -7.88 -19.31 5.20
N ALA A 2 -7.78 -18.29 6.05
CA ALA A 2 -8.93 -17.45 6.39
C ALA A 2 -9.50 -16.82 5.10
N LYS A 3 -10.83 -16.84 4.95
CA LYS A 3 -11.51 -16.17 3.83
C LYS A 3 -10.98 -14.73 3.76
N ALA A 4 -10.43 -14.34 2.61
CA ALA A 4 -9.98 -12.97 2.38
C ALA A 4 -11.22 -12.06 2.26
N THR A 5 -11.83 -11.73 3.41
CA THR A 5 -12.82 -10.65 3.47
C THR A 5 -12.07 -9.36 3.25
N MET A 6 -12.34 -8.71 2.12
CA MET A 6 -11.72 -7.43 1.78
C MET A 6 -12.11 -6.40 2.86
N PRO A 7 -11.16 -5.81 3.62
CA PRO A 7 -11.48 -4.99 4.79
C PRO A 7 -12.27 -3.72 4.45
N HIS A 8 -12.05 -3.17 3.25
CA HIS A 8 -12.77 -2.05 2.67
C HIS A 8 -12.54 -2.04 1.16
N ILE A 9 -13.35 -1.29 0.41
CA ILE A 9 -13.22 -1.17 -1.06
C ILE A 9 -11.83 -0.63 -1.43
N GLY A 10 -11.20 -1.22 -2.45
CA GLY A 10 -9.90 -0.79 -2.99
C GLY A 10 -8.67 -1.21 -2.19
N HIS A 11 -8.85 -2.02 -1.13
CA HIS A 11 -7.73 -2.49 -0.30
C HIS A 11 -6.68 -3.30 -1.07
N ASP A 12 -7.08 -3.94 -2.18
CA ASP A 12 -6.21 -4.69 -3.09
C ASP A 12 -5.10 -3.86 -3.74
N LYS A 13 -5.24 -2.53 -3.76
CA LYS A 13 -4.26 -1.58 -4.31
C LYS A 13 -3.40 -0.90 -3.23
N HIS A 14 -3.63 -1.23 -1.97
CA HIS A 14 -2.92 -0.62 -0.86
C HIS A 14 -1.59 -1.32 -0.60
N LEU A 15 -0.58 -0.55 -0.18
CA LEU A 15 0.76 -1.08 0.06
C LEU A 15 0.80 -2.17 1.14
N CYS A 16 -0.12 -2.14 2.12
CA CYS A 16 -0.22 -3.20 3.13
C CYS A 16 -0.65 -4.53 2.51
N TYR A 17 -1.63 -4.51 1.60
CA TYR A 17 -2.08 -5.70 0.89
C TYR A 17 -1.01 -6.23 -0.06
N LEU A 18 -0.43 -5.35 -0.88
CA LEU A 18 0.65 -5.71 -1.79
C LEU A 18 1.84 -6.33 -1.04
N ASN A 19 2.15 -5.81 0.14
CA ASN A 19 3.19 -6.39 0.99
C ASN A 19 2.87 -7.80 1.49
N ASN A 20 1.62 -8.05 1.89
CA ASN A 20 1.19 -9.38 2.33
C ASN A 20 1.26 -10.42 1.20
N LEU A 21 1.12 -9.98 -0.06
CA LEU A 21 1.33 -10.82 -1.23
C LEU A 21 2.81 -10.98 -1.61
N GLY A 22 3.74 -10.29 -0.94
CA GLY A 22 5.15 -10.28 -1.32
C GLY A 22 5.44 -9.54 -2.63
N PHE A 23 4.56 -8.62 -3.06
CA PHE A 23 4.68 -7.93 -4.34
C PHE A 23 5.99 -7.14 -4.48
N GLN A 24 6.54 -6.61 -3.38
CA GLN A 24 7.86 -5.96 -3.39
C GLN A 24 9.02 -6.91 -3.75
N ILE A 25 8.83 -8.22 -3.57
CA ILE A 25 9.82 -9.26 -3.88
C ILE A 25 9.65 -9.69 -5.34
N THR A 26 8.42 -9.93 -5.79
CA THR A 26 8.13 -10.41 -7.15
C THR A 26 8.17 -9.29 -8.20
N ASN A 27 7.82 -8.07 -7.80
CA ASN A 27 7.64 -6.88 -8.64
C ASN A 27 8.32 -5.64 -8.02
N PRO A 28 9.65 -5.69 -7.77
CA PRO A 28 10.36 -4.63 -7.05
C PRO A 28 10.35 -3.30 -7.78
N LYS A 29 10.34 -3.29 -9.13
CA LYS A 29 10.32 -2.06 -9.93
C LYS A 29 8.98 -1.33 -9.82
N GLU A 30 7.87 -2.07 -9.96
CA GLU A 30 6.53 -1.51 -9.79
C GLU A 30 6.32 -1.04 -8.35
N PHE A 31 6.69 -1.85 -7.36
CA PHE A 31 6.56 -1.47 -5.95
C PHE A 31 7.39 -0.21 -5.64
N LYS A 32 8.63 -0.12 -6.17
CA LYS A 32 9.47 1.07 -6.05
C LYS A 32 8.76 2.31 -6.60
N SER A 33 8.06 2.21 -7.74
CA SER A 33 7.32 3.34 -8.31
C SER A 33 6.20 3.84 -7.40
N LEU A 34 5.56 2.96 -6.62
CA LEU A 34 4.49 3.34 -5.69
C LEU A 34 5.01 4.11 -4.46
N VAL A 35 6.22 3.79 -4.00
CA VAL A 35 6.81 4.37 -2.78
C VAL A 35 7.79 5.52 -3.04
N SER A 36 8.34 5.61 -4.26
CA SER A 36 9.27 6.68 -4.63
C SER A 36 8.58 8.04 -4.64
N ASN A 37 9.29 9.10 -4.22
CA ASN A 37 8.73 10.45 -4.11
C ASN A 37 7.46 10.47 -3.25
N GLY A 38 7.50 9.77 -2.11
CA GLY A 38 6.40 9.70 -1.16
C GLY A 38 5.86 11.07 -0.79
N LYS A 39 4.54 11.24 -0.94
CA LYS A 39 3.82 12.48 -0.61
C LYS A 39 2.84 12.29 0.55
N PHE A 40 2.54 11.04 0.88
CA PHE A 40 1.59 10.66 1.90
C PHE A 40 2.13 9.52 2.73
N PHE A 41 1.78 9.48 4.01
CA PHE A 41 1.98 8.32 4.87
C PHE A 41 0.64 7.82 5.41
N CYS A 42 0.54 6.53 5.71
CA CYS A 42 -0.65 5.96 6.35
C CYS A 42 -0.59 6.20 7.87
N ARG A 43 -1.57 6.91 8.44
CA ARG A 43 -1.62 7.15 9.91
C ARG A 43 -1.84 5.89 10.76
N ILE A 44 -2.09 4.73 10.14
CA ILE A 44 -2.27 3.45 10.85
C ILE A 44 -0.96 2.66 10.90
N CYS A 45 -0.29 2.47 9.76
CA CYS A 45 0.84 1.55 9.64
C CYS A 45 2.15 2.20 9.18
N GLY A 46 2.18 3.52 8.98
CA GLY A 46 3.39 4.29 8.66
C GLY A 46 3.93 4.13 7.24
N ARG A 47 3.37 3.25 6.39
CA ARG A 47 3.79 3.12 4.99
C ARG A 47 3.64 4.43 4.23
N VAL A 48 4.59 4.73 3.36
CA VAL A 48 4.66 5.94 2.54
C VAL A 48 4.37 5.61 1.08
N ALA A 49 3.59 6.46 0.41
CA ALA A 49 3.26 6.33 -1.01
C ALA A 49 3.30 7.67 -1.74
N ALA A 50 3.55 7.61 -3.05
CA ALA A 50 3.46 8.76 -3.95
C ALA A 50 2.01 9.26 -4.13
N ASN A 51 1.03 8.36 -3.98
CA ASN A 51 -0.39 8.62 -4.15
C ASN A 51 -1.20 8.13 -2.94
N GLU A 52 -2.15 8.94 -2.49
CA GLU A 52 -3.01 8.64 -1.34
C GLU A 52 -3.84 7.34 -1.53
N ARG A 53 -4.21 7.00 -2.77
CA ARG A 53 -5.00 5.81 -3.12
C ARG A 53 -4.29 4.49 -2.85
N ASN A 54 -2.99 4.52 -2.55
CA ASN A 54 -2.22 3.33 -2.18
C ASN A 54 -2.16 3.09 -0.66
N LEU A 55 -2.91 3.86 0.15
CA LEU A 55 -2.85 3.82 1.61
C LEU A 55 -4.27 3.74 2.23
N CYS A 56 -4.41 3.06 3.36
CA CYS A 56 -5.70 2.90 4.04
C CYS A 56 -6.25 4.22 4.63
N LYS A 57 -5.37 5.00 5.27
CA LYS A 57 -5.69 6.30 5.88
C LYS A 57 -4.55 7.27 5.57
N PRO A 58 -4.50 7.79 4.33
CA PRO A 58 -3.43 8.68 3.90
C PRO A 58 -3.49 10.01 4.66
N VAL A 59 -2.31 10.52 5.02
CA VAL A 59 -2.07 11.87 5.52
C VAL A 59 -0.90 12.44 4.72
N LYS A 60 -1.01 13.70 4.30
CA LYS A 60 0.05 14.36 3.53
C LYS A 60 1.31 14.53 4.40
N LEU A 61 2.47 14.29 3.80
CA LEU A 61 3.80 14.56 4.38
C LEU A 61 4.11 16.06 4.38
#